data_AF-A0A0S3RPE4-F1
#
_entry.id   AF-A0A0S3RPE4-F1
#
_cell.length_a   1.000
_cell.length_b   1.000
_cell.length_c   1.000
_cell.angle_alpha   90.00
_cell.angle_beta   90.00
_cell.angle_gamma   90.00
#
_symmetry.space_group_name_H-M   'P 1'
#
loop_
_entity.id
_entity.type
_entity.pdbx_description
1 polymer ?
#
loop_
_entity_poly.entity_id
_entity_poly.type
_entity_poly.pdbx_seq_one_letter_code
_entity_poly.pdbx_strand_id
1 'polypeptide(L)'
;MQKFADLISLGTVLKIKSAFAVDHMKGFVYIEAERQCDINEACQGIPRIYVTRVALVPNSEVYHLFSVRNRTPEISEGMWARIKGGNYKGDLAQVVAVNNTRKKVTVKLIPRIDLQALAAKFGGGYSRQKVAVPAPRLISSSELE
;
A
#
# COMPACT_ATOMS: atom_id res chain seq x y z
N MET A 1 -2.48 -20.65 5.08
CA MET A 1 -3.16 -21.08 6.32
C MET A 1 -4.43 -21.89 6.07
N GLN A 2 -5.36 -21.47 5.22
CA GLN A 2 -6.61 -22.22 4.96
C GLN A 2 -6.40 -23.71 4.67
N LYS A 3 -5.53 -24.05 3.69
CA LYS A 3 -5.19 -25.44 3.34
C LYS A 3 -4.77 -26.30 4.55
N PHE A 4 -4.01 -25.72 5.50
CA PHE A 4 -3.58 -26.43 6.70
C PHE A 4 -4.75 -26.75 7.63
N ALA A 5 -5.65 -25.78 7.86
CA ALA A 5 -6.85 -25.97 8.65
C ALA A 5 -7.81 -27.00 8.02
N ASP A 6 -7.99 -26.94 6.69
CA ASP A 6 -8.86 -27.87 5.96
C ASP A 6 -8.33 -29.30 6.03
N LEU A 7 -7.03 -29.50 5.81
CA LEU A 7 -6.43 -30.84 5.84
C LEU A 7 -6.44 -31.45 7.24
N ILE A 8 -6.21 -30.65 8.29
CA ILE A 8 -6.39 -31.10 9.67
C ILE A 8 -7.81 -31.58 9.92
N SER A 9 -8.80 -30.84 9.41
CA SER A 9 -10.22 -31.21 9.55
C SER A 9 -10.56 -32.51 8.81
N LEU A 10 -9.82 -32.84 7.75
CA LEU A 10 -9.92 -34.08 6.98
C LEU A 10 -9.06 -35.23 7.53
N GLY A 11 -8.34 -35.03 8.63
CA GLY A 11 -7.46 -36.03 9.24
C GLY A 11 -6.09 -36.18 8.56
N THR A 12 -5.76 -35.31 7.60
CA THR A 12 -4.47 -35.30 6.90
C THR A 12 -3.57 -34.22 7.50
N VAL A 13 -2.39 -34.61 8.00
CA VAL A 13 -1.46 -33.66 8.64
C VAL A 13 -0.40 -33.19 7.63
N LEU A 14 -0.37 -31.89 7.35
CA LEU A 14 0.75 -31.27 6.63
C LEU A 14 1.98 -31.16 7.55
N LYS A 15 3.13 -31.61 7.06
CA LYS A 15 4.41 -31.66 7.80
C LYS A 15 5.22 -30.35 7.75
N ILE A 16 4.52 -29.22 7.77
CA ILE A 16 5.14 -27.89 7.86
C ILE A 16 4.91 -27.33 9.27
N LYS A 17 5.88 -26.58 9.80
CA LYS A 17 5.81 -25.98 11.15
C LYS A 17 5.14 -24.62 11.10
N SER A 18 5.61 -23.75 10.21
CA SER A 18 5.10 -22.39 10.07
C SER A 18 5.25 -21.90 8.62
N ALA A 19 4.47 -20.88 8.27
CA ALA A 19 4.62 -20.18 6.99
C ALA A 19 4.27 -18.71 7.18
N PHE A 20 5.09 -17.81 6.62
CA PHE A 20 4.90 -16.38 6.75
C PHE A 20 5.41 -15.64 5.51
N ALA A 21 4.92 -14.42 5.33
CA ALA A 21 5.38 -13.50 4.30
C ALA A 21 5.85 -12.21 4.97
N VAL A 22 6.88 -11.60 4.41
CA VAL A 22 7.51 -10.41 4.99
C VAL A 22 7.11 -9.19 4.15
N ASP A 23 6.49 -8.18 4.76
CA ASP A 23 5.89 -7.04 4.05
C ASP A 23 6.84 -6.30 3.09
N HIS A 24 8.11 -6.18 3.48
CA HIS A 24 9.11 -5.48 2.69
C HIS A 24 9.73 -6.33 1.57
N MET A 25 9.46 -7.64 1.54
CA MET A 25 9.92 -8.57 0.50
C MET A 25 8.73 -9.07 -0.33
N LYS A 26 8.66 -8.62 -1.58
CA LYS A 26 7.59 -9.00 -2.49
C LYS A 26 7.97 -10.25 -3.27
N GLY A 27 7.01 -11.13 -3.47
CA GLY A 27 7.14 -12.31 -4.34
C GLY A 27 7.72 -13.55 -3.67
N PHE A 28 7.98 -13.51 -2.35
CA PHE A 28 8.49 -14.64 -1.59
C PHE A 28 7.57 -14.97 -0.42
N VAL A 29 7.50 -16.26 -0.10
CA VAL A 29 6.91 -16.79 1.11
C VAL A 29 7.97 -17.67 1.79
N TYR A 30 8.02 -17.60 3.11
CA TYR A 30 8.94 -18.38 3.93
C TYR A 30 8.15 -19.50 4.57
N ILE A 31 8.67 -20.72 4.48
CA ILE A 31 8.03 -21.93 4.99
C ILE A 31 9.07 -22.67 5.84
N GLU A 32 8.71 -22.94 7.08
CA GLU A 32 9.53 -23.71 8.00
C GLU A 32 9.10 -25.19 7.93
N ALA A 33 10.04 -26.05 7.55
CA ALA A 33 9.85 -27.50 7.49
C ALA A 33 11.20 -28.21 7.67
N GLU A 34 11.17 -29.48 8.05
CA GLU A 34 12.40 -30.28 8.20
C GLU A 34 12.94 -30.77 6.87
N ARG A 35 12.07 -30.97 5.88
CA ARG A 35 12.44 -31.47 4.56
C ARG A 35 11.78 -30.64 3.46
N GLN A 36 12.50 -30.49 2.35
CA GLN A 36 11.98 -29.79 1.18
C GLN A 36 10.77 -30.51 0.55
N CYS A 37 10.67 -31.84 0.65
CA CYS A 37 9.51 -32.57 0.15
C CYS A 37 8.20 -32.15 0.85
N ASP A 38 8.26 -31.86 2.15
CA ASP A 38 7.10 -31.43 2.95
C ASP A 38 6.64 -30.03 2.49
N ILE A 39 7.57 -29.17 2.03
CA ILE A 39 7.27 -27.87 1.41
C ILE A 39 6.56 -28.06 0.06
N ASN A 40 7.06 -28.99 -0.77
CA ASN A 40 6.48 -29.24 -2.10
C ASN A 40 5.03 -29.74 -1.99
N GLU A 41 4.76 -30.66 -1.07
CA GLU A 41 3.42 -31.17 -0.75
C GLU A 41 2.50 -30.04 -0.24
N ALA A 42 3.01 -29.21 0.68
CA ALA A 42 2.27 -28.07 1.21
C ALA A 42 1.91 -27.05 0.12
N CYS A 43 2.80 -26.79 -0.84
CA CYS A 43 2.58 -25.85 -1.94
C CYS A 43 1.77 -26.43 -3.11
N GLN A 44 1.60 -27.75 -3.18
CA GLN A 44 0.86 -28.40 -4.26
C GLN A 44 -0.58 -27.89 -4.35
N GLY A 45 -1.01 -27.52 -5.56
CA GLY A 45 -2.37 -27.01 -5.82
C GLY A 45 -2.63 -25.57 -5.35
N ILE A 46 -1.65 -24.89 -4.74
CA ILE A 46 -1.79 -23.48 -4.40
C ILE A 46 -1.47 -22.63 -5.65
N PRO A 47 -2.42 -21.83 -6.16
CA PRO A 47 -2.16 -21.00 -7.33
C PRO A 47 -1.12 -19.92 -7.00
N ARG A 48 -0.36 -19.50 -8.02
CA ARG A 48 0.67 -18.44 -7.95
C ARG A 48 1.89 -18.75 -7.06
N ILE A 49 2.02 -19.96 -6.52
CA ILE A 49 3.25 -20.45 -5.88
C ILE A 49 4.04 -21.29 -6.89
N TYR A 50 5.32 -20.97 -7.08
CA TYR A 50 6.21 -21.69 -8.00
C TYR A 50 7.16 -22.58 -7.22
N VAL A 51 6.78 -23.85 -7.04
CA VAL A 51 7.55 -24.86 -6.27
C VAL A 51 8.93 -25.14 -6.89
N THR A 52 9.10 -24.86 -8.19
CA THR A 52 10.39 -24.99 -8.88
C THR A 52 11.45 -23.99 -8.42
N ARG A 53 11.09 -22.97 -7.65
CA ARG A 53 11.97 -21.88 -7.19
C ARG A 53 12.24 -21.90 -5.68
N VAL A 54 12.17 -23.07 -5.04
CA VAL A 54 12.49 -23.20 -3.61
C VAL A 54 14.00 -23.04 -3.39
N ALA A 55 14.37 -22.18 -2.43
CA ALA A 55 15.75 -21.95 -2.02
C ALA A 55 15.84 -22.02 -0.49
N LEU A 56 16.95 -22.57 0.01
CA LEU A 56 17.23 -22.63 1.45
C LEU A 56 17.65 -21.24 1.95
N VAL A 57 17.11 -20.83 3.09
CA VAL A 57 17.54 -19.61 3.77
C VAL A 57 18.73 -19.95 4.69
N PRO A 58 19.86 -19.24 4.61
CA PRO A 58 20.97 -19.43 5.54
C PRO A 58 20.56 -19.15 6.98
N ASN A 59 21.08 -19.93 7.94
CA ASN A 59 20.75 -19.78 9.36
C ASN A 59 21.07 -18.39 9.93
N SER A 60 22.10 -17.72 9.41
CA SER A 60 22.45 -16.34 9.78
C SER A 60 21.39 -15.32 9.40
N GLU A 61 20.60 -15.60 8.36
CA GLU A 61 19.62 -14.66 7.81
C GLU A 61 18.22 -14.82 8.39
N VAL A 62 17.93 -15.94 9.05
CA VAL A 62 16.60 -16.22 9.61
C VAL A 62 16.14 -15.11 10.57
N TYR A 63 17.04 -14.62 11.44
CA TYR A 63 16.73 -13.53 12.36
C TYR A 63 16.39 -12.21 11.64
N HIS A 64 16.98 -11.96 10.47
CA HIS A 64 16.70 -10.77 9.70
C HIS A 64 15.29 -10.79 9.07
N LEU A 65 14.71 -11.97 8.84
CA LEU A 65 13.34 -12.11 8.34
C LEU A 65 12.30 -11.54 9.33
N PHE A 66 12.58 -11.67 10.63
CA PHE A 66 11.71 -11.21 11.71
C PHE A 66 12.03 -9.78 12.18
N SER A 67 13.02 -9.13 11.57
CA SER A 67 13.37 -7.75 11.91
C SER A 67 12.24 -6.80 11.46
N VAL A 68 11.35 -6.46 12.37
CA VAL A 68 10.32 -5.43 12.16
C VAL A 68 11.02 -4.09 11.98
N ARG A 69 11.12 -3.63 10.73
CA ARG A 69 11.44 -2.23 10.45
C ARG A 69 10.19 -1.44 10.79
N ASN A 70 10.14 -0.87 12.00
CA ASN A 70 9.17 0.14 12.39
C ASN A 70 9.34 1.37 11.48
N ARG A 71 8.85 1.28 10.25
CA ARG A 71 8.65 2.41 9.36
C ARG A 71 7.22 2.88 9.54
N THR A 72 6.87 3.30 10.73
CA THR A 72 5.90 4.38 10.85
C THR A 72 6.67 5.63 10.47
N PRO A 73 6.56 6.18 9.24
CA PRO A 73 7.03 7.53 9.03
C PRO A 73 6.26 8.40 10.02
N GLU A 74 6.92 8.89 11.06
CA GLU A 74 6.35 9.90 11.92
C GLU A 74 6.19 11.14 11.05
N ILE A 75 4.96 11.36 10.60
CA ILE A 75 4.62 12.55 9.82
C ILE A 75 4.50 13.69 10.82
N SER A 76 5.32 14.71 10.65
CA SER A 76 5.30 15.92 11.46
C SER A 76 4.82 17.13 10.65
N GLU A 77 4.38 18.15 11.36
CA GLU A 77 4.08 19.46 10.78
C GLU A 77 5.34 20.06 10.15
N GLY A 78 5.18 20.73 9.01
CA GLY A 78 6.27 21.27 8.21
C GLY A 78 6.92 20.26 7.26
N MET A 79 6.67 18.95 7.41
CA MET A 79 7.21 17.92 6.53
C MET A 79 6.64 18.03 5.11
N TRP A 80 7.47 17.78 4.11
CA TRP A 80 7.05 17.69 2.71
C TRP A 80 6.58 16.28 2.36
N ALA A 81 5.47 16.17 1.65
CA ALA A 81 4.89 14.93 1.17
C ALA A 81 4.48 15.03 -0.30
N ARG A 82 4.29 13.88 -0.95
CA ARG A 82 3.79 13.82 -2.33
C ARG A 82 2.42 13.15 -2.37
N ILE A 83 1.46 13.79 -3.02
CA ILE A 83 0.10 13.29 -3.13
C ILE A 83 0.06 12.08 -4.09
N LYS A 84 -0.58 10.98 -3.69
CA LYS A 84 -0.65 9.74 -4.48
C LYS A 84 -1.88 9.62 -5.39
N GLY A 85 -2.94 10.40 -5.17
CA GLY A 85 -4.21 10.25 -5.89
C GLY A 85 -5.02 11.55 -6.00
N GLY A 86 -6.08 11.52 -6.81
CA GLY A 86 -6.93 12.69 -7.10
C GLY A 86 -6.30 13.68 -8.08
N ASN A 87 -6.89 14.88 -8.19
CA ASN A 87 -6.46 15.93 -9.11
C ASN A 87 -5.06 16.47 -8.81
N TYR A 88 -4.61 16.35 -7.56
CA TYR A 88 -3.29 16.79 -7.11
C TYR A 88 -2.25 15.66 -7.13
N LYS A 89 -2.55 14.51 -7.77
CA LYS A 89 -1.62 13.37 -7.83
C LYS A 89 -0.28 13.81 -8.42
N GLY A 90 0.79 13.55 -7.67
CA GLY A 90 2.16 13.91 -8.03
C GLY A 90 2.61 15.26 -7.47
N ASP A 91 1.71 16.09 -6.95
CA ASP A 91 2.10 17.39 -6.41
C ASP A 91 2.84 17.27 -5.09
N LEU A 92 3.74 18.22 -4.87
CA LEU A 92 4.44 18.40 -3.61
C LEU A 92 3.55 19.23 -2.66
N ALA A 93 3.41 18.74 -1.44
CA ALA A 93 2.54 19.33 -0.43
C ALA A 93 3.29 19.47 0.89
N GLN A 94 3.03 20.53 1.64
CA GLN A 94 3.57 20.69 2.98
C GLN A 94 2.51 20.29 4.02
N VAL A 95 2.88 19.48 5.00
CA VAL A 95 1.99 19.10 6.11
C VAL A 95 1.82 20.30 7.04
N VAL A 96 0.58 20.71 7.29
CA VAL A 96 0.24 21.85 8.17
C VAL A 96 -0.28 21.36 9.51
N ALA A 97 -1.03 20.27 9.51
CA ALA A 97 -1.56 19.69 10.74
C ALA A 97 -1.68 18.17 10.59
N VAL A 98 -1.41 17.45 11.68
CA VAL A 98 -1.51 15.98 11.72
C VAL A 98 -2.62 15.58 12.67
N ASN A 99 -3.61 14.83 12.17
CA ASN A 99 -4.66 14.24 12.99
C ASN A 99 -4.43 12.73 13.13
N ASN A 100 -3.76 12.36 14.23
CA ASN A 100 -3.41 10.96 14.53
C ASN A 100 -4.65 10.09 14.77
N THR A 101 -5.68 10.61 15.42
CA THR A 101 -6.92 9.88 15.71
C THR A 101 -7.64 9.44 14.44
N ARG A 102 -7.72 10.34 13.44
CA ARG A 102 -8.39 10.08 12.16
C ARG A 102 -7.45 9.55 11.09
N LYS A 103 -6.16 9.39 11.37
CA LYS A 103 -5.09 9.04 10.42
C LYS A 103 -5.14 9.91 9.15
N LYS A 104 -5.32 11.23 9.34
CA LYS A 104 -5.42 12.22 8.26
C LYS A 104 -4.42 13.35 8.48
N VAL A 105 -3.93 13.91 7.40
CA VAL A 105 -3.05 15.09 7.41
C VAL A 105 -3.69 16.21 6.62
N THR A 106 -3.64 17.41 7.16
CA THR A 106 -3.99 18.64 6.44
C THR A 106 -2.73 19.13 5.74
N VAL A 107 -2.82 19.37 4.44
CA VAL A 107 -1.68 19.76 3.62
C VAL A 107 -1.93 21.08 2.90
N LYS A 108 -0.87 21.86 2.74
CA LYS A 108 -0.83 23.05 1.89
C LYS A 108 -0.37 22.64 0.49
N LEU A 109 -1.15 23.02 -0.52
CA LEU A 109 -0.95 22.69 -1.94
C LEU A 109 -1.09 23.96 -2.79
N ILE A 110 -0.51 23.92 -3.99
CA ILE A 110 -0.78 24.93 -5.02
C ILE A 110 -2.10 24.54 -5.71
N PRO A 111 -3.12 25.43 -5.74
CA PRO A 111 -4.40 25.12 -6.35
C PRO A 111 -4.31 24.74 -7.83
N ARG A 112 -5.21 23.85 -8.27
CA ARG A 112 -5.44 23.46 -9.67
C ARG A 112 -6.92 23.64 -9.99
N ILE A 113 -7.39 24.87 -9.88
CA ILE A 113 -8.82 25.22 -9.97
C ILE A 113 -9.07 26.01 -11.25
N ASP A 114 -10.09 25.60 -12.00
CA ASP A 114 -10.66 26.38 -13.08
C ASP A 114 -11.96 27.01 -12.57
N LEU A 115 -11.95 28.33 -12.40
CA LEU A 115 -13.05 29.11 -11.82
C LEU A 115 -14.28 29.12 -12.74
N GLN A 116 -14.09 29.09 -14.07
CA GLN A 116 -15.19 29.05 -15.03
C GLN A 116 -15.89 27.70 -14.97
N ALA A 117 -15.12 26.62 -14.93
CA ALA A 117 -15.65 25.28 -14.74
C ALA A 117 -16.35 25.11 -13.38
N LEU A 118 -15.88 25.80 -12.34
CA LEU A 118 -16.51 25.80 -11.02
C LEU A 118 -17.86 26.54 -11.06
N ALA A 119 -17.93 27.73 -11.65
CA ALA A 119 -19.17 28.50 -11.79
C ALA A 119 -20.24 27.74 -12.59
N ALA A 120 -19.85 27.09 -13.69
CA ALA A 120 -20.75 26.26 -14.49
C ALA A 120 -21.32 25.05 -13.73
N LYS A 121 -20.57 24.49 -12.75
CA LYS A 121 -21.08 23.43 -11.85
C LYS A 121 -22.18 23.92 -10.94
N PHE A 122 -22.02 25.11 -10.36
CA PHE A 122 -23.04 25.69 -9.48
C PHE A 122 -24.28 26.15 -10.25
N GLY A 123 -24.14 26.50 -11.54
CA GLY A 123 -25.25 26.86 -12.44
C GLY A 123 -26.11 25.70 -12.97
N GLY A 124 -25.96 24.47 -12.48
CA GLY A 124 -26.84 23.34 -12.80
C GLY A 124 -26.64 22.66 -14.16
N GLY A 125 -25.66 23.08 -14.96
CA GLY A 125 -25.44 22.60 -16.33
C GLY A 125 -24.23 21.67 -16.53
N TYR A 126 -23.79 20.92 -15.51
CA TYR A 126 -22.52 20.20 -15.59
C TYR A 126 -22.67 18.69 -15.80
N SER A 127 -22.48 18.25 -17.04
CA SER A 127 -22.13 16.86 -17.33
C SER A 127 -20.70 16.58 -16.87
N ARG A 128 -20.50 15.48 -16.13
CA ARG A 128 -19.18 15.06 -15.61
C ARG A 128 -18.31 14.51 -16.74
N GLN A 129 -18.01 15.31 -17.76
CA GLN A 129 -16.93 15.01 -18.69
C GLN A 129 -15.61 15.10 -17.92
N LYS A 130 -14.64 14.22 -18.26
CA LYS A 130 -13.30 14.22 -17.66
C LYS A 130 -12.56 15.48 -18.13
N VAL A 131 -12.83 16.60 -17.46
CA VAL A 131 -12.11 17.84 -17.70
C VAL A 131 -10.64 17.64 -17.31
N ALA A 132 -9.75 18.09 -18.18
CA ALA A 132 -8.31 18.05 -17.93
C ALA A 132 -7.99 18.75 -16.61
N VAL A 133 -7.07 18.19 -15.83
CA VAL A 133 -6.65 18.81 -14.57
C VAL A 133 -5.92 20.12 -14.90
N PRO A 134 -6.35 21.28 -14.35
CA PRO A 134 -5.70 22.56 -14.60
C PRO A 134 -4.23 22.58 -14.17
N ALA A 135 -3.46 23.47 -14.80
CA ALA A 135 -2.09 23.75 -14.39
C ALA A 135 -2.07 24.31 -12.94
N PRO A 136 -1.02 24.01 -12.15
CA PRO A 136 -0.92 24.51 -10.79
C PRO A 136 -0.63 26.01 -10.82
N ARG A 137 -1.50 26.81 -10.20
CA ARG A 137 -1.37 28.26 -10.12
C ARG A 137 -1.86 28.78 -8.77
N LEU A 138 -1.17 29.77 -8.22
CA LEU A 138 -1.69 30.51 -7.09
C LEU A 138 -2.90 31.33 -7.54
N ILE A 139 -3.91 31.38 -6.69
CA ILE A 139 -5.13 32.17 -6.91
C ILE A 139 -4.89 33.54 -6.27
N SER A 140 -5.14 34.62 -7.00
CA SER A 140 -5.11 35.96 -6.42
C SER A 140 -6.39 36.25 -5.65
N SER A 141 -6.34 37.13 -4.64
CA SER A 141 -7.54 37.52 -3.89
C SER A 141 -8.63 38.10 -4.79
N SER A 142 -8.26 38.89 -5.80
CA SER A 142 -9.20 39.48 -6.76
C SER A 142 -9.93 38.47 -7.65
N GLU A 143 -9.45 37.23 -7.76
CA GLU A 143 -10.11 36.16 -8.52
C GLU A 143 -11.13 35.38 -7.67
N LEU A 144 -11.15 35.61 -6.36
CA LEU A 144 -12.02 34.94 -5.39
C LEU A 144 -13.19 35.82 -4.93
N GLU A 145 -13.12 37.13 -5.20
CA GLU A 145 -14.21 38.10 -5.01
C GLU A 145 -15.24 38.00 -6.14
#